data_AF-A0A355WD15-F1
#
_entry.id   AF-A0A355WD15-F1
#
_cell.length_a   1.000
_cell.length_b   1.000
_cell.length_c   1.000
_cell.angle_alpha   90.00
_cell.angle_beta   90.00
_cell.angle_gamma   90.00
#
_symmetry.space_group_name_H-M   'P 1'
#
loop_
_entity.id
_entity.type
_entity.pdbx_description
1 polymer ?
#
loop_
_entity_poly.entity_id
_entity_poly.type
_entity_poly.pdbx_seq_one_letter_code
_entity_poly.pdbx_strand_id
1 'polypeptide(L)'
;LGKYLAIGVNWLFENAGLLAGLLLGLFNPFIIMTGMHYSLFPIIIQNFGNLGYDSGYMVVNLMTNVAQAGAVLAVALRTRNKELKSVSISSGISALIGITEPAMFGVNIKLRKPLYAAMISGGITSAGVVALGLKNYGFVLPGLLALPTYISPEGGFGNLMLAILGVICSFIIAFVLTLVMGFEDEEKK
;
A
#
# COMPACT_ATOMS: atom_id res chain seq x y z
N LEU A 1 22.44 -1.12 -5.62
CA LEU A 1 21.23 -0.28 -5.70
C LEU A 1 20.42 -0.31 -4.41
N GLY A 2 19.96 -1.47 -3.93
CA GLY A 2 19.17 -1.59 -2.69
C GLY A 2 19.80 -0.94 -1.43
N LYS A 3 21.12 -1.04 -1.23
CA LYS A 3 21.82 -0.32 -0.14
C LYS A 3 21.57 1.19 -0.15
N TYR A 4 21.65 1.82 -1.32
CA TYR A 4 21.44 3.27 -1.45
C TYR A 4 19.97 3.65 -1.25
N LEU A 5 19.04 2.80 -1.70
CA LEU A 5 17.61 2.97 -1.41
C LEU A 5 17.35 2.96 0.10
N ALA A 6 17.87 1.96 0.81
CA ALA A 6 17.71 1.86 2.26
C ALA A 6 18.29 3.07 3.01
N ILE A 7 19.46 3.58 2.59
CA ILE A 7 20.05 4.80 3.17
C ILE A 7 19.15 6.02 2.93
N GLY A 8 18.68 6.22 1.69
CA GLY A 8 17.80 7.36 1.36
C GLY A 8 16.46 7.31 2.10
N VAL A 9 15.89 6.12 2.25
CA VAL A 9 14.64 5.91 3.00
C VAL A 9 14.80 6.22 4.49
N ASN A 10 15.88 5.73 5.11
CA ASN A 10 16.20 6.07 6.50
C ASN A 10 16.30 7.58 6.70
N TRP A 11 17.10 8.24 5.85
CA TRP A 11 17.30 9.68 5.91
C TRP A 11 15.98 10.44 5.76
N LEU A 12 15.10 10.02 4.86
CA LEU A 12 13.77 10.63 4.69
C LEU A 12 12.91 10.49 5.95
N PHE A 13 12.87 9.32 6.59
CA PHE A 13 12.08 9.15 7.81
C PHE A 13 12.64 9.95 8.99
N GLU A 14 13.95 10.08 9.11
CA GLU A 14 14.61 10.88 10.17
C GLU A 14 14.39 12.39 10.00
N ASN A 15 14.35 12.88 8.75
CA ASN A 15 14.37 14.32 8.47
C ASN A 15 13.03 14.88 7.97
N ALA A 16 12.16 14.03 7.40
CA ALA A 16 10.94 14.46 6.73
C ALA A 16 9.89 13.33 6.67
N GLY A 17 9.43 12.81 7.81
CA GLY A 17 8.51 11.66 7.89
C GLY A 17 7.28 11.75 6.97
N LEU A 18 6.61 12.91 6.89
CA LEU A 18 5.48 13.09 5.97
C LEU A 18 5.88 12.92 4.50
N LEU A 19 7.00 13.52 4.10
CA LEU A 19 7.54 13.40 2.74
C LEU A 19 8.03 11.98 2.46
N ALA A 20 8.60 11.29 3.46
CA ALA A 20 8.99 9.89 3.39
C ALA A 20 7.78 9.01 3.06
N GLY A 21 6.69 9.17 3.82
CA GLY A 21 5.43 8.47 3.58
C GLY A 21 4.87 8.76 2.19
N LEU A 22 4.87 10.04 1.76
CA LEU A 22 4.38 10.44 0.44
C LEU A 22 5.17 9.77 -0.69
N LEU A 23 6.49 9.94 -0.70
CA LEU A 23 7.34 9.44 -1.78
C LEU A 23 7.39 7.92 -1.81
N LEU A 24 7.54 7.28 -0.65
CA LEU A 24 7.52 5.83 -0.59
C LEU A 24 6.17 5.29 -1.02
N GLY A 25 5.05 5.85 -0.53
CA GLY A 25 3.73 5.40 -0.94
C GLY A 25 3.48 5.56 -2.44
N LEU A 26 3.94 6.67 -3.03
CA LEU A 26 3.79 6.94 -4.46
C LEU A 26 4.61 5.96 -5.31
N PHE A 27 5.86 5.71 -4.94
CA PHE A 27 6.79 4.89 -5.73
C PHE A 27 6.85 3.43 -5.30
N ASN A 28 6.11 3.02 -4.26
CA ASN A 28 6.16 1.66 -3.72
C ASN A 28 5.91 0.57 -4.78
N PRO A 29 4.94 0.72 -5.71
CA PRO A 29 4.75 -0.27 -6.76
C PRO A 29 6.03 -0.54 -7.56
N PHE A 30 6.86 0.47 -7.86
CA PHE A 30 8.14 0.27 -8.54
C PHE A 30 9.18 -0.44 -7.66
N ILE A 31 9.20 -0.14 -6.37
CA ILE A 31 10.07 -0.81 -5.39
C ILE A 31 9.68 -2.29 -5.26
N ILE A 32 8.39 -2.61 -5.29
CA ILE A 32 7.86 -3.98 -5.27
C ILE A 32 8.21 -4.70 -6.58
N MET A 33 7.94 -4.07 -7.73
CA MET A 33 8.23 -4.66 -9.05
C MET A 33 9.70 -5.06 -9.23
N THR A 34 10.61 -4.30 -8.64
CA THR A 34 12.06 -4.56 -8.73
C THR A 34 12.57 -5.49 -7.62
N GLY A 35 11.70 -5.93 -6.70
CA GLY A 35 12.08 -6.71 -5.52
C GLY A 35 12.87 -5.92 -4.47
N MET A 36 13.07 -4.61 -4.66
CA MET A 36 13.90 -3.80 -3.77
C MET A 36 13.27 -3.56 -2.40
N HIS A 37 11.98 -3.84 -2.20
CA HIS A 37 11.33 -3.75 -0.89
C HIS A 37 11.99 -4.65 0.17
N TYR A 38 12.57 -5.79 -0.23
CA TYR A 38 13.35 -6.64 0.69
C TYR A 38 14.58 -5.94 1.26
N SER A 39 15.14 -4.95 0.55
CA SER A 39 16.27 -4.16 1.07
C SER A 39 15.91 -3.28 2.27
N LEU A 40 14.61 -3.10 2.54
CA LEU A 40 14.09 -2.37 3.69
C LEU A 40 13.82 -3.28 4.90
N PHE A 41 14.04 -4.60 4.80
CA PHE A 41 13.84 -5.49 5.95
C PHE A 41 14.81 -5.23 7.11
N PRO A 42 16.11 -4.94 6.88
CA PRO A 42 17.03 -4.64 7.97
C PRO A 42 16.60 -3.43 8.81
N ILE A 43 16.11 -2.34 8.19
CA ILE A 43 15.61 -1.17 8.92
C ILE A 43 14.35 -1.52 9.71
N ILE A 44 13.42 -2.30 9.14
CA ILE A 44 12.21 -2.74 9.86
C ILE A 44 12.59 -3.57 11.10
N ILE A 45 13.50 -4.52 10.95
CA ILE A 45 14.00 -5.36 12.06
C ILE A 45 14.69 -4.49 13.12
N GLN A 46 15.50 -3.52 12.68
CA GLN A 46 16.16 -2.58 13.59
C GLN A 46 15.15 -1.71 14.35
N ASN A 47 14.09 -1.23 13.69
CA ASN A 47 13.02 -0.46 14.32
C ASN A 47 12.30 -1.29 15.40
N PHE A 48 11.96 -2.55 15.10
CA PHE A 48 11.40 -3.45 16.10
C PHE A 48 12.35 -3.68 17.28
N GLY A 49 13.65 -3.88 17.03
CA GLY A 49 14.64 -4.10 18.09
C GLY A 49 14.87 -2.88 18.99
N ASN A 50 14.87 -1.68 18.41
CA ASN A 50 15.21 -0.44 19.13
C ASN A 50 13.99 0.28 19.71
N LEU A 51 12.86 0.27 19.01
CA LEU A 51 11.65 1.03 19.34
C LEU A 51 10.50 0.16 19.82
N GLY A 52 10.53 -1.15 19.54
CA GLY A 52 9.42 -2.07 19.76
C GLY A 52 8.30 -1.98 18.70
N TYR A 53 8.46 -1.15 17.68
CA TYR A 53 7.49 -0.96 16.58
C TYR A 53 8.18 -0.45 15.31
N ASP A 54 7.53 -0.61 14.17
CA ASP A 54 7.84 0.09 12.91
C ASP A 54 6.81 1.17 12.63
N SER A 55 7.26 2.41 12.41
CA SER A 55 6.40 3.54 11.97
C SER A 55 6.75 4.01 10.56
N GLY A 56 7.52 3.20 9.84
CA GLY A 56 8.09 3.53 8.54
C GLY A 56 7.51 2.67 7.43
N TYR A 57 8.32 1.75 6.91
CA TYR A 57 7.95 1.04 5.69
C TYR A 57 6.75 0.10 5.85
N MET A 58 6.54 -0.52 7.01
CA MET A 58 5.41 -1.44 7.21
C MET A 58 4.06 -0.72 7.12
N VAL A 59 3.98 0.49 7.67
CA VAL A 59 2.74 1.29 7.64
C VAL A 59 2.46 1.81 6.24
N VAL A 60 3.51 2.23 5.51
CA VAL A 60 3.42 2.59 4.09
C VAL A 60 2.93 1.41 3.25
N ASN A 61 3.55 0.23 3.45
CA ASN A 61 3.25 -0.95 2.64
C ASN A 61 1.79 -1.41 2.81
N LEU A 62 1.23 -1.30 4.02
CA LEU A 62 -0.19 -1.58 4.26
C LEU A 62 -1.09 -0.65 3.42
N MET A 63 -0.83 0.66 3.44
CA MET A 63 -1.62 1.63 2.68
C MET A 63 -1.52 1.37 1.19
N THR A 64 -0.33 1.10 0.66
CA THR A 64 -0.14 0.86 -0.77
C THR A 64 -0.77 -0.44 -1.24
N ASN A 65 -0.75 -1.49 -0.41
CA ASN A 65 -1.35 -2.78 -0.78
C ASN A 65 -2.87 -2.68 -0.89
N VAL A 66 -3.50 -1.97 0.04
CA VAL A 66 -4.93 -1.69 -0.01
C VAL A 66 -5.27 -0.74 -1.16
N ALA A 67 -4.41 0.21 -1.50
CA ALA A 67 -4.59 1.06 -2.68
C ALA A 67 -4.60 0.23 -3.98
N GLN A 68 -3.71 -0.76 -4.11
CA GLN A 68 -3.70 -1.67 -5.26
C GLN A 68 -5.04 -2.42 -5.37
N ALA A 69 -5.56 -2.91 -4.24
CA ALA A 69 -6.86 -3.57 -4.18
C ALA A 69 -8.01 -2.65 -4.58
N GLY A 70 -8.05 -1.42 -4.06
CA GLY A 70 -9.08 -0.44 -4.40
C GLY A 70 -9.10 -0.11 -5.89
N ALA A 71 -7.93 0.06 -6.50
CA ALA A 71 -7.82 0.32 -7.94
C ALA A 71 -8.32 -0.85 -8.79
N VAL A 72 -7.89 -2.09 -8.53
CA VAL A 72 -8.34 -3.24 -9.33
C VAL A 72 -9.82 -3.57 -9.10
N LEU A 73 -10.36 -3.35 -7.90
CA LEU A 73 -11.77 -3.58 -7.64
C LEU A 73 -12.66 -2.50 -8.29
N ALA A 74 -12.15 -1.28 -8.49
CA ALA A 74 -12.80 -0.29 -9.35
C ALA A 74 -12.82 -0.72 -10.82
N VAL A 75 -11.74 -1.35 -11.30
CA VAL A 75 -11.71 -1.98 -12.63
C VAL A 75 -12.76 -3.08 -12.73
N ALA A 76 -12.83 -3.98 -11.75
CA ALA A 76 -13.82 -5.06 -11.70
C ALA A 76 -15.27 -4.54 -11.76
N LEU A 77 -15.56 -3.42 -11.08
CA LEU A 77 -16.88 -2.81 -11.09
C LEU A 77 -17.24 -2.27 -12.48
N ARG A 78 -16.29 -1.58 -13.14
CA ARG A 78 -16.57 -0.83 -14.38
C ARG A 78 -16.41 -1.66 -15.66
N THR A 79 -15.55 -2.67 -15.67
CA THR A 79 -15.26 -3.45 -16.87
C THR A 79 -16.46 -4.28 -17.34
N ARG A 80 -16.62 -4.38 -18.66
CA ARG A 80 -17.59 -5.27 -19.33
C ARG A 80 -16.94 -6.59 -19.77
N ASN A 81 -15.62 -6.65 -19.85
CA ASN A 81 -14.90 -7.88 -20.17
C ASN A 81 -14.97 -8.86 -18.98
N LYS A 82 -15.57 -10.04 -19.21
CA LYS A 82 -15.76 -11.07 -18.17
C LYS A 82 -14.43 -11.64 -17.63
N GLU A 83 -13.44 -11.79 -18.50
CA GLU A 83 -12.10 -12.26 -18.14
C GLU A 83 -11.40 -11.23 -17.24
N LEU A 84 -11.38 -9.96 -17.66
CA LEU A 84 -10.79 -8.87 -16.89
C LEU A 84 -11.50 -8.68 -15.54
N LYS A 85 -12.84 -8.80 -15.51
CA LYS A 85 -13.63 -8.76 -14.28
C LYS A 85 -13.21 -9.84 -13.29
N SER A 86 -13.14 -11.09 -13.74
CA SER A 86 -12.78 -12.24 -12.91
C SER A 86 -11.37 -12.10 -12.33
N VAL A 87 -10.40 -11.71 -13.18
CA VAL A 87 -9.02 -11.47 -12.75
C VAL A 87 -8.94 -10.31 -11.76
N SER A 88 -9.67 -9.22 -12.01
CA SER A 88 -9.67 -8.04 -11.13
C SER A 88 -10.26 -8.33 -9.75
N ILE A 89 -11.32 -9.13 -9.64
CA ILE A 89 -11.92 -9.52 -8.35
C ILE A 89 -10.95 -10.39 -7.55
N SER A 90 -10.47 -11.48 -8.15
CA SER A 90 -9.59 -12.44 -7.49
C SER A 90 -8.26 -11.80 -7.06
N SER A 91 -7.64 -11.02 -7.94
CA SER A 91 -6.41 -10.30 -7.62
C SER A 91 -6.64 -9.15 -6.62
N GLY A 92 -7.79 -8.49 -6.64
CA GLY A 92 -8.16 -7.48 -5.64
C GLY A 92 -8.27 -8.05 -4.24
N ILE A 93 -8.92 -9.20 -4.08
CA ILE A 93 -9.00 -9.91 -2.79
C ILE A 93 -7.59 -10.32 -2.33
N SER A 94 -6.75 -10.83 -3.24
CA SER A 94 -5.35 -11.15 -2.97
C SER A 94 -4.58 -9.93 -2.44
N ALA A 95 -4.77 -8.76 -3.04
CA ALA A 95 -4.11 -7.53 -2.61
C ALA A 95 -4.59 -7.06 -1.22
N LEU A 96 -5.87 -7.25 -0.88
CA LEU A 96 -6.38 -6.95 0.48
C LEU A 96 -5.71 -7.80 1.55
N ILE A 97 -5.35 -9.04 1.27
CA ILE A 97 -4.63 -9.91 2.22
C ILE A 97 -3.11 -9.75 2.15
N GLY A 98 -2.60 -8.83 1.34
CA GLY A 98 -1.20 -8.44 1.28
C GLY A 98 -0.38 -9.04 0.15
N ILE A 99 -0.99 -9.79 -0.77
CA ILE A 99 -0.35 -10.34 -1.97
C ILE A 99 -0.78 -9.48 -3.18
N THR A 100 0.08 -8.55 -3.58
CA THR A 100 -0.28 -7.49 -4.54
C THR A 100 0.15 -7.76 -5.97
N GLU A 101 1.05 -8.72 -6.19
CA GLU A 101 1.62 -9.05 -7.50
C GLU A 101 0.54 -9.38 -8.54
N PRO A 102 -0.49 -10.20 -8.24
CA PRO A 102 -1.57 -10.47 -9.20
C PRO A 102 -2.33 -9.21 -9.59
N ALA A 103 -2.57 -8.29 -8.65
CA ALA A 103 -3.32 -7.06 -8.91
C ALA A 103 -2.48 -6.06 -9.71
N MET A 104 -1.22 -5.91 -9.31
CA MET A 104 -0.27 -4.98 -9.89
C MET A 104 0.07 -5.37 -11.34
N PHE A 105 0.53 -6.60 -11.55
CA PHE A 105 0.93 -7.09 -12.88
C PHE A 105 -0.24 -7.56 -13.74
N GLY A 106 -1.28 -8.12 -13.11
CA GLY A 106 -2.43 -8.67 -13.83
C GLY A 106 -3.36 -7.59 -14.37
N VAL A 107 -3.46 -6.43 -13.70
CA VAL A 107 -4.46 -5.39 -14.01
C VAL A 107 -3.85 -3.98 -14.00
N ASN A 108 -3.34 -3.49 -12.86
CA ASN A 108 -3.03 -2.08 -12.68
C ASN A 108 -1.97 -1.55 -13.66
N ILE A 109 -0.87 -2.28 -13.83
CA ILE A 109 0.20 -1.91 -14.79
C ILE A 109 -0.30 -1.97 -16.23
N LYS A 110 -1.06 -3.03 -16.58
CA LYS A 110 -1.57 -3.20 -17.94
C LYS A 110 -2.45 -2.03 -18.36
N LEU A 111 -3.34 -1.60 -17.47
CA LEU A 111 -4.30 -0.53 -17.71
C LEU A 111 -3.74 0.87 -17.45
N ARG A 112 -2.56 0.99 -16.82
CA ARG A 112 -1.81 2.21 -16.47
C ARG A 112 -2.53 3.21 -15.55
N LYS A 113 -3.72 3.67 -15.90
CA LYS A 113 -4.51 4.61 -15.11
C LYS A 113 -4.88 4.07 -13.72
N PRO A 114 -5.28 2.79 -13.56
CA PRO A 114 -5.48 2.22 -12.23
C PRO A 114 -4.18 2.16 -11.39
N LEU A 115 -3.02 1.93 -12.02
CA LEU A 115 -1.73 2.03 -11.33
C LEU A 115 -1.49 3.45 -10.79
N TYR A 116 -1.70 4.49 -11.60
CA TYR A 116 -1.53 5.87 -11.15
C TYR A 116 -2.49 6.23 -10.01
N ALA A 117 -3.75 5.79 -10.09
CA ALA A 117 -4.72 5.97 -9.01
C ALA A 117 -4.26 5.29 -7.71
N ALA A 118 -3.75 4.06 -7.80
CA ALA A 118 -3.21 3.34 -6.64
C ALA A 118 -1.95 4.02 -6.07
N MET A 119 -1.05 4.53 -6.93
CA MET A 119 0.14 5.27 -6.50
C MET A 119 -0.23 6.57 -5.77
N ILE A 120 -1.13 7.37 -6.34
CA ILE A 120 -1.57 8.64 -5.75
C ILE A 120 -2.24 8.39 -4.40
N SER A 121 -3.16 7.41 -4.34
CA SER A 121 -3.81 7.02 -3.09
C SER A 121 -2.79 6.53 -2.05
N GLY A 122 -1.90 5.63 -2.46
CA GLY A 122 -0.83 5.09 -1.63
C GLY A 122 0.06 6.19 -1.06
N GLY A 123 0.48 7.17 -1.87
CA GLY A 123 1.27 8.30 -1.42
C GLY A 123 0.53 9.18 -0.40
N ILE A 124 -0.69 9.65 -0.72
CA ILE A 124 -1.44 10.57 0.14
C ILE A 124 -1.78 9.92 1.48
N THR A 125 -2.27 8.68 1.45
CA THR A 125 -2.64 7.97 2.68
C THR A 125 -1.43 7.56 3.51
N SER A 126 -0.32 7.14 2.87
CA SER A 126 0.95 6.89 3.58
C SER A 126 1.48 8.15 4.26
N ALA A 127 1.47 9.28 3.57
CA ALA A 127 1.87 10.56 4.15
C ALA A 127 1.03 10.91 5.38
N GLY A 128 -0.30 10.71 5.29
CA GLY A 128 -1.22 10.97 6.39
C GLY A 128 -0.97 10.07 7.60
N VAL A 129 -0.88 8.75 7.42
CA VAL A 129 -0.68 7.83 8.56
C VAL A 129 0.71 7.97 9.18
N VAL A 130 1.74 8.27 8.40
CA VAL A 130 3.09 8.54 8.91
C VAL A 130 3.11 9.85 9.69
N ALA A 131 2.48 10.91 9.19
CA ALA A 131 2.38 12.19 9.89
C ALA A 131 1.59 12.11 11.20
N LEU A 132 0.58 11.23 11.24
CA LEU A 132 -0.21 10.95 12.44
C LEU A 132 0.47 9.95 13.39
N GLY A 133 1.68 9.48 13.05
CA GLY A 133 2.49 8.64 13.93
C GLY A 133 1.95 7.20 14.08
N LEU A 134 1.36 6.63 13.02
CA LEU A 134 0.90 5.25 13.03
C LEU A 134 2.07 4.28 13.28
N LYS A 135 1.86 3.33 14.18
CA LYS A 135 2.87 2.33 14.58
C LYS A 135 2.39 0.92 14.30
N ASN A 136 3.27 0.07 13.80
CA ASN A 136 3.04 -1.36 13.67
C ASN A 136 3.91 -2.10 14.70
N TYR A 137 3.31 -2.90 15.56
CA TYR A 137 3.96 -3.65 16.65
C TYR A 137 4.26 -5.12 16.29
N GLY A 138 4.00 -5.54 15.04
CA GLY A 138 4.24 -6.92 14.61
C GLY A 138 4.75 -7.05 13.17
N PHE A 139 5.63 -8.03 12.95
CA PHE A 139 6.14 -8.36 11.62
C PHE A 139 5.22 -9.39 10.94
N VAL A 140 4.27 -8.91 10.15
CA VAL A 140 3.30 -9.73 9.39
C VAL A 140 3.18 -9.19 7.97
N LEU A 141 2.81 -10.04 7.01
CA LEU A 141 2.53 -9.61 5.64
C LEU A 141 1.51 -8.44 5.64
N PRO A 142 1.85 -7.27 5.06
CA PRO A 142 0.98 -6.09 5.16
C PRO A 142 -0.30 -6.26 4.34
N GLY A 143 -1.42 -6.49 5.03
CA GLY A 143 -2.76 -6.56 4.48
C GLY A 143 -3.80 -6.37 5.59
N LEU A 144 -5.08 -6.57 5.31
CA LEU A 144 -6.15 -6.45 6.31
C LEU A 144 -5.94 -7.38 7.51
N LEU A 145 -5.32 -8.55 7.28
CA LEU A 145 -5.00 -9.51 8.34
C LEU A 145 -3.88 -9.04 9.27
N ALA A 146 -3.13 -8.00 8.90
CA ALA A 146 -2.13 -7.38 9.76
C ALA A 146 -2.73 -6.33 10.70
N LEU A 147 -4.01 -5.95 10.57
CA LEU A 147 -4.61 -4.94 11.46
C LEU A 147 -4.42 -5.20 12.97
N PRO A 148 -4.48 -6.45 13.48
CA PRO A 148 -4.22 -6.71 14.90
C PRO A 148 -2.82 -6.28 15.37
N THR A 149 -1.83 -6.21 14.48
CA THR A 149 -0.47 -5.77 14.83
C THR A 149 -0.39 -4.26 15.08
N TYR A 150 -1.47 -3.52 14.82
CA TYR A 150 -1.59 -2.10 15.12
C TYR A 150 -2.26 -1.83 16.48
N ILE A 151 -2.54 -2.85 17.28
CA ILE A 151 -2.99 -2.67 18.67
C ILE A 151 -1.76 -2.37 19.54
N SER A 152 -1.82 -1.26 20.31
CA SER A 152 -0.72 -0.93 21.21
C SER A 152 -0.59 -1.97 22.32
N PRO A 153 0.63 -2.45 22.64
CA PRO A 153 0.88 -3.33 23.79
C PRO A 153 0.45 -2.73 25.13
N GLU A 154 0.40 -1.39 25.22
CA GLU A 154 0.00 -0.64 26.42
C GLU A 154 -1.52 -0.61 26.65
N GLY A 155 -2.31 -1.22 25.76
CA GLY A 155 -3.76 -1.30 25.89
C GLY A 155 -4.46 -0.02 25.40
N GLY A 156 -4.55 0.12 24.08
CA GLY A 156 -5.27 1.23 23.46
C GLY A 156 -5.65 0.96 22.00
N PHE A 157 -6.86 1.36 21.61
CA PHE A 157 -7.39 1.15 20.26
C PHE A 157 -7.12 2.32 19.29
N GLY A 158 -6.55 3.44 19.77
CA GLY A 158 -6.33 4.63 18.93
C GLY A 158 -5.48 4.36 17.69
N ASN A 159 -4.41 3.60 17.84
CA ASN A 159 -3.53 3.23 16.73
C ASN A 159 -4.21 2.27 15.73
N LEU A 160 -5.00 1.31 16.23
CA LEU A 160 -5.82 0.44 15.38
C LEU A 160 -6.88 1.24 14.60
N MET A 161 -7.57 2.19 15.26
CA MET A 161 -8.56 3.05 14.61
C MET A 161 -7.94 3.90 13.51
N LEU A 162 -6.75 4.45 13.77
CA LEU A 162 -5.98 5.18 12.77
C LEU A 162 -5.59 4.27 11.58
N ALA A 163 -5.17 3.03 11.84
CA ALA A 163 -4.87 2.07 10.79
C ALA A 163 -6.11 1.76 9.93
N ILE A 164 -7.26 1.51 10.56
CA ILE A 164 -8.52 1.22 9.88
C ILE A 164 -8.98 2.41 9.04
N LEU A 165 -8.93 3.63 9.58
CA LEU A 165 -9.22 4.85 8.83
C LEU A 165 -8.29 5.00 7.63
N GLY A 166 -6.99 4.81 7.81
CA GLY A 166 -6.00 4.85 6.73
C GLY A 166 -6.30 3.84 5.62
N VAL A 167 -6.59 2.59 5.99
CA VAL A 167 -6.98 1.51 5.08
C VAL A 167 -8.25 1.88 4.29
N ILE A 168 -9.30 2.34 4.97
CA ILE A 168 -10.56 2.74 4.34
C ILE A 168 -10.32 3.90 3.37
N CYS A 169 -9.60 4.94 3.78
CA CYS A 169 -9.24 6.06 2.92
C CYS A 169 -8.42 5.60 1.72
N SER A 170 -7.42 4.73 1.91
CA SER A 170 -6.56 4.25 0.83
C SER A 170 -7.35 3.49 -0.22
N PHE A 171 -8.25 2.62 0.24
CA PHE A 171 -9.16 1.89 -0.64
C PHE A 171 -10.06 2.85 -1.42
N ILE A 172 -10.78 3.73 -0.72
CA ILE A 172 -11.79 4.62 -1.32
C ILE A 172 -11.13 5.59 -2.31
N ILE A 173 -10.00 6.20 -1.95
CA ILE A 173 -9.30 7.16 -2.82
C ILE A 173 -8.83 6.45 -4.08
N ALA A 174 -8.18 5.26 -3.98
CA ALA A 174 -7.74 4.51 -5.14
C ALA A 174 -8.92 4.08 -6.03
N PHE A 175 -10.00 3.62 -5.41
CA PHE A 175 -11.21 3.18 -6.08
C PHE A 175 -11.87 4.31 -6.86
N VAL A 176 -12.13 5.45 -6.20
CA VAL A 176 -12.76 6.62 -6.81
C VAL A 176 -11.86 7.23 -7.89
N LEU A 177 -10.56 7.39 -7.64
CA LEU A 177 -9.63 7.92 -8.64
C LEU A 177 -9.60 7.03 -9.89
N THR A 178 -9.61 5.70 -9.71
CA THR A 178 -9.66 4.77 -10.85
C THR A 178 -10.94 4.94 -11.67
N LEU A 179 -12.10 5.11 -11.01
CA LEU A 179 -13.36 5.37 -11.69
C LEU A 179 -13.36 6.73 -12.41
N VAL A 180 -12.78 7.77 -11.82
CA VAL A 180 -12.74 9.12 -12.41
C VAL A 180 -11.77 9.18 -13.60
N MET A 181 -10.57 8.63 -13.45
CA MET A 181 -9.56 8.59 -14.53
C MET A 181 -9.99 7.70 -15.70
N GLY A 182 -10.82 6.70 -15.41
CA GLY A 182 -11.20 5.64 -16.34
C GLY A 182 -10.02 4.77 -16.74
N PHE A 183 -10.27 3.83 -17.64
CA PHE A 183 -9.26 2.96 -18.22
C PHE A 183 -9.76 2.46 -19.59
N GLU A 184 -8.84 2.01 -20.43
CA GLU A 184 -9.17 1.37 -21.70
C GLU A 184 -9.67 -0.03 -21.40
N ASP A 185 -10.98 -0.22 -21.49
CA ASP A 185 -11.60 -1.53 -21.30
C ASP A 185 -11.42 -2.31 -22.60
N GLU A 186 -10.56 -3.32 -22.59
CA GLU A 186 -10.39 -4.24 -23.72
C GLU A 186 -11.67 -5.08 -23.85
N GLU A 187 -12.72 -4.53 -24.47
CA GLU A 187 -13.93 -5.27 -24.84
C GLU A 187 -13.53 -6.36 -25.85
N LYS A 188 -13.28 -7.59 -25.36
CA LYS A 188 -13.41 -8.76 -26.21
C LYS A 188 -14.91 -8.94 -26.49
N LYS A 189 -15.32 -8.58 -27.71
CA LYS A 189 -16.62 -8.94 -28.28
C LYS A 189 -16.89 -10.44 -28.16
#